data_AF-A0A1X7VXW5-F1
#
_entry.id   AF-A0A1X7VXW5-F1
#
_cell.length_a   1.000
_cell.length_b   1.000
_cell.length_c   1.000
_cell.angle_alpha   90.00
_cell.angle_beta   90.00
_cell.angle_gamma   90.00
#
_symmetry.space_group_name_H-M   'P 1'
#
loop_
_entity.id
_entity.type
_entity.pdbx_description
1 polymer ?
#
loop_
_entity_poly.entity_id
_entity_poly.type
_entity_poly.pdbx_seq_one_letter_code
_entity_poly.pdbx_strand_id
1 'polypeptide(L)'
;MSSLTAAPVSNSVEAANNSVIVFVTVFVTLFFVAASGTFCCVCVCNGSSSPGAGSSPPSNDTKKKDEKTDQEIKEKKEVQIDLQALHYYIFQSNPKYISTIELSGQYLSESEAAKRAAKENGTLLRTNNGKVYISTPGGTHAEIQFISDNQNPKTVTDLWIKNSPCASCSQSLIQYFKDCPKKPTIYIGRIWHLNDSFDDQGLIDIIEAGFTLSVWGELNALLYGSGDTTTASYLNKLKK
;
A
#
# COMPACT_ATOMS: atom_id res chain seq x y z
N MET A 1 -34.05 47.76 21.24
CA MET A 1 -34.36 47.34 19.86
C MET A 1 -33.47 48.14 18.93
N SER A 2 -32.31 47.61 18.58
CA SER A 2 -31.40 48.22 17.61
C SER A 2 -30.89 47.11 16.70
N SER A 3 -31.40 47.11 15.48
CA SER A 3 -31.10 46.17 14.42
C SER A 3 -29.83 46.63 13.70
N LEU A 4 -28.81 45.78 13.66
CA LEU A 4 -27.60 45.97 12.85
C LEU A 4 -27.60 44.92 11.75
N THR A 5 -28.04 45.35 10.57
CA THR A 5 -28.00 44.59 9.31
C THR A 5 -26.61 44.74 8.70
N ALA A 6 -25.83 43.66 8.65
CA ALA A 6 -24.58 43.60 7.90
C ALA A 6 -24.84 43.07 6.47
N ALA A 7 -24.35 43.80 5.47
CA ALA A 7 -24.41 43.41 4.07
C ALA A 7 -23.32 42.35 3.73
N PRO A 8 -23.57 41.44 2.77
CA PRO A 8 -22.57 40.49 2.33
C PRO A 8 -21.59 41.11 1.31
N VAL A 9 -20.30 40.92 1.57
CA VAL A 9 -19.20 41.23 0.65
C VAL A 9 -19.02 40.04 -0.28
N SER A 10 -19.33 40.22 -1.57
CA SER A 10 -19.08 39.24 -2.63
C SER A 10 -17.69 39.45 -3.22
N ASN A 11 -16.76 38.53 -2.95
CA ASN A 11 -15.49 38.45 -3.67
C ASN A 11 -15.61 37.45 -4.82
N SER A 12 -15.69 37.97 -6.04
CA SER A 12 -15.50 37.23 -7.28
C SER A 12 -14.00 37.04 -7.55
N VAL A 13 -13.52 35.81 -7.52
CA VAL A 13 -12.19 35.45 -8.03
C VAL A 13 -12.39 34.61 -9.28
N GLU A 14 -12.30 35.28 -10.43
CA GLU A 14 -12.29 34.65 -11.76
C GLU A 14 -10.86 34.25 -12.16
N ALA A 15 -10.78 33.00 -12.66
CA ALA A 15 -10.03 32.55 -13.83
C ALA A 15 -8.52 32.88 -13.94
N ALA A 16 -7.68 31.90 -13.60
CA ALA A 16 -6.33 31.78 -14.17
C ALA A 16 -5.74 30.35 -14.14
N ASN A 17 -6.51 29.26 -14.37
CA ASN A 17 -5.97 27.89 -14.25
C ASN A 17 -6.11 27.00 -15.50
N ASN A 18 -6.44 27.54 -16.68
CA ASN A 18 -6.66 26.72 -17.88
C ASN A 18 -5.43 26.51 -18.80
N SER A 19 -4.29 27.16 -18.53
CA SER A 19 -3.11 27.04 -19.42
C SER A 19 -2.11 25.95 -19.00
N VAL A 20 -2.16 25.45 -17.77
CA VAL A 20 -1.20 24.43 -17.30
C VAL A 20 -1.64 23.01 -17.65
N ILE A 21 -2.94 22.77 -17.77
CA ILE A 21 -3.51 21.43 -18.01
C ILE A 21 -3.19 20.92 -19.43
N VAL A 22 -3.18 21.81 -20.43
CA VAL A 22 -2.97 21.41 -21.84
C VAL A 22 -1.52 20.98 -22.10
N PHE A 23 -0.54 21.56 -21.39
CA PHE A 23 0.87 21.20 -21.59
C PHE A 23 1.23 19.81 -21.04
N VAL A 24 0.56 19.35 -19.98
CA VAL A 24 0.85 18.04 -19.37
C VAL A 24 0.25 16.89 -20.21
N THR A 25 -0.93 17.08 -20.80
CA THR A 25 -1.59 16.03 -21.59
C THR A 25 -0.80 15.68 -22.85
N VAL A 26 -0.19 16.68 -23.51
CA VAL A 26 0.59 16.49 -24.75
C VAL A 26 1.90 15.72 -24.49
N PHE A 27 2.54 15.91 -23.33
CA PHE A 27 3.78 15.20 -23.00
C PHE A 27 3.55 13.72 -22.68
N VAL A 28 2.43 13.36 -22.07
CA VAL A 28 2.13 11.95 -21.72
C VAL A 28 1.77 11.11 -22.95
N THR A 29 1.15 11.71 -23.98
CA THR A 29 0.83 10.96 -25.21
C THR A 29 2.07 10.67 -26.06
N LEU A 30 3.08 11.55 -26.03
CA LEU A 30 4.32 11.36 -26.81
C LEU A 30 5.23 10.26 -26.26
N PHE A 31 5.19 9.97 -24.96
CA PHE A 31 5.97 8.86 -24.39
C PHE A 31 5.36 7.48 -24.62
N PHE A 32 4.05 7.38 -24.85
CA PHE A 32 3.40 6.10 -25.15
C PHE A 32 3.62 5.60 -26.58
N VAL A 33 4.12 6.44 -27.49
CA VAL A 33 4.38 6.03 -28.89
C VAL A 33 5.80 5.47 -29.09
N ALA A 34 6.69 5.55 -28.09
CA ALA A 34 8.09 5.11 -28.22
C ALA A 34 8.44 3.80 -27.47
N ALA A 35 7.46 3.07 -26.92
CA ALA A 35 7.70 1.88 -26.11
C ALA A 35 7.06 0.59 -26.64
N SER A 36 6.75 0.51 -27.95
CA SER A 36 6.45 -0.76 -28.64
C SER A 36 7.73 -1.38 -29.22
N GLY A 37 8.74 -1.54 -28.37
CA GLY A 37 9.95 -2.31 -28.65
C GLY A 37 9.74 -3.78 -28.25
N THR A 38 9.15 -4.56 -29.15
CA THR A 38 8.98 -6.00 -29.00
C THR A 38 10.36 -6.69 -28.96
N PHE A 39 10.76 -7.21 -27.80
CA PHE A 39 11.82 -8.22 -27.70
C PHE A 39 11.20 -9.55 -27.30
N CYS A 40 10.85 -10.36 -28.31
CA CYS A 40 10.62 -11.79 -28.15
C CYS A 40 11.98 -12.48 -27.98
N CYS A 41 12.26 -13.00 -26.78
CA CYS A 41 13.32 -13.98 -26.59
C CYS A 41 12.70 -15.37 -26.73
N VAL A 42 12.86 -15.99 -27.90
CA VAL A 42 12.49 -17.39 -28.15
C VAL A 42 13.62 -18.27 -27.61
N CYS A 43 13.39 -18.96 -26.50
CA CYS A 43 14.29 -20.02 -26.04
C CYS A 43 14.04 -21.29 -26.87
N VAL A 44 14.97 -21.62 -27.76
CA VAL A 44 15.09 -22.94 -28.41
C VAL A 44 16.00 -23.80 -27.55
N CYS A 45 15.45 -24.79 -26.85
CA CYS A 45 16.23 -25.85 -26.20
C CYS A 45 16.23 -27.08 -27.12
N ASN A 46 17.29 -27.24 -27.91
CA ASN A 46 17.60 -28.52 -28.54
C ASN A 46 18.65 -29.24 -27.68
N GLY A 47 18.31 -30.46 -27.25
CA GLY A 47 19.23 -31.31 -26.51
C GLY A 47 20.32 -31.90 -27.41
N SER A 48 21.46 -32.24 -26.81
CA SER A 48 22.16 -33.52 -26.95
C SER A 48 23.56 -33.43 -26.35
N SER A 49 23.85 -34.38 -25.45
CA SER A 49 25.10 -35.15 -25.31
C SER A 49 26.46 -34.46 -25.44
N SER A 50 27.27 -34.57 -24.39
CA SER A 50 28.73 -34.53 -24.52
C SER A 50 29.38 -35.62 -23.66
N PRO A 51 30.31 -36.42 -24.21
CA PRO A 51 31.35 -37.09 -23.45
C PRO A 51 32.70 -36.38 -23.62
N GLY A 52 33.66 -36.74 -22.76
CA GLY A 52 35.06 -36.81 -23.14
C GLY A 52 35.97 -35.65 -22.71
N ALA A 53 36.77 -35.94 -21.69
CA ALA A 53 37.94 -35.17 -21.29
C ALA A 53 39.07 -35.24 -22.34
N GLY A 54 39.92 -34.20 -22.40
CA GLY A 54 41.21 -34.32 -23.09
C GLY A 54 41.95 -33.01 -23.36
N SER A 55 43.03 -32.81 -22.58
CA SER A 55 44.35 -32.26 -22.97
C SER A 55 44.55 -30.79 -23.39
N SER A 56 45.72 -30.31 -22.97
CA SER A 56 46.24 -28.94 -22.87
C SER A 56 46.98 -28.42 -24.14
N PRO A 57 47.81 -27.34 -24.09
CA PRO A 57 47.75 -26.13 -24.95
C PRO A 57 48.84 -26.08 -26.05
N PRO A 58 48.99 -25.01 -26.88
CA PRO A 58 49.86 -23.87 -26.52
C PRO A 58 49.53 -22.48 -27.17
N SER A 59 50.34 -21.51 -26.74
CA SER A 59 50.56 -20.11 -27.14
C SER A 59 50.32 -19.67 -28.60
N ASN A 60 49.90 -18.40 -28.80
CA ASN A 60 50.80 -17.35 -29.31
C ASN A 60 50.17 -15.95 -29.38
N ASP A 61 51.04 -14.97 -29.10
CA ASP A 61 50.91 -13.54 -29.34
C ASP A 61 50.48 -13.17 -30.76
N THR A 62 49.67 -12.10 -30.92
CA THR A 62 50.06 -10.98 -31.80
C THR A 62 49.23 -9.70 -31.57
N LYS A 63 49.98 -8.60 -31.48
CA LYS A 63 49.57 -7.18 -31.54
C LYS A 63 48.82 -6.79 -32.84
N LYS A 64 47.84 -5.91 -32.71
CA LYS A 64 47.50 -4.76 -33.60
C LYS A 64 46.37 -3.98 -32.90
N LYS A 65 46.57 -2.78 -32.32
CA LYS A 65 46.80 -1.44 -32.93
C LYS A 65 45.74 -1.12 -33.99
N ASP A 66 44.79 -0.25 -33.61
CA ASP A 66 44.02 0.75 -34.38
C ASP A 66 43.06 1.42 -33.35
N GLU A 67 43.36 2.58 -32.78
CA GLU A 67 43.27 3.95 -33.32
C GLU A 67 41.83 4.43 -33.60
N LYS A 68 41.38 5.35 -32.72
CA LYS A 68 40.34 6.39 -32.87
C LYS A 68 38.94 5.99 -33.34
N THR A 69 37.92 6.35 -32.54
CA THR A 69 37.02 7.48 -32.88
C THR A 69 36.36 7.98 -31.59
N ASP A 70 36.71 9.19 -31.17
CA ASP A 70 35.97 10.00 -30.20
C ASP A 70 34.71 10.58 -30.87
N GLN A 71 33.71 10.94 -30.06
CA GLN A 71 32.40 11.56 -30.40
C GLN A 71 31.34 10.50 -30.78
N GLU A 72 30.27 10.28 -30.01
CA GLU A 72 29.30 11.29 -29.55
C GLU A 72 28.55 10.70 -28.33
N ILE A 73 28.99 11.01 -27.10
CA ILE A 73 28.20 10.73 -25.90
C ILE A 73 27.11 11.81 -25.84
N LYS A 74 25.96 11.53 -26.46
CA LYS A 74 24.73 12.28 -26.22
C LYS A 74 24.38 12.12 -24.74
N GLU A 75 24.59 13.20 -23.99
CA GLU A 75 24.16 13.36 -22.61
C GLU A 75 22.62 13.25 -22.55
N LYS A 76 22.11 12.02 -22.48
CA LYS A 76 20.73 11.77 -22.06
C LYS A 76 20.67 12.14 -20.59
N LYS A 77 20.26 13.37 -20.30
CA LYS A 77 19.74 13.72 -18.98
C LYS A 77 18.50 12.88 -18.74
N GLU A 78 18.68 11.73 -18.11
CA GLU A 78 17.58 11.03 -17.45
C GLU A 78 17.00 11.99 -16.43
N VAL A 79 15.83 12.53 -16.76
CA VAL A 79 14.98 13.20 -15.78
C VAL A 79 14.59 12.11 -14.81
N GLN A 80 15.27 12.07 -13.66
CA GLN A 80 14.92 11.20 -12.56
C GLN A 80 13.60 11.72 -11.99
N ILE A 81 12.50 11.28 -12.60
CA ILE A 81 11.17 11.60 -12.12
C ILE A 81 11.05 10.89 -10.77
N ASP A 82 10.89 11.68 -9.71
CA ASP A 82 10.55 11.15 -8.40
C ASP A 82 9.21 10.43 -8.52
N LEU A 83 9.29 9.11 -8.64
CA LEU A 83 8.15 8.21 -8.76
C LEU A 83 7.18 8.39 -7.58
N GLN A 84 7.64 8.81 -6.41
CA GLN A 84 6.77 9.11 -5.27
C GLN A 84 5.97 10.40 -5.51
N ALA A 85 6.61 11.45 -6.03
CA ALA A 85 5.95 12.71 -6.38
C ALA A 85 4.96 12.54 -7.55
N LEU A 86 5.28 11.71 -8.55
CA LEU A 86 4.37 11.41 -9.66
C LEU A 86 3.16 10.59 -9.20
N HIS A 87 3.37 9.59 -8.32
CA HIS A 87 2.26 8.83 -7.73
C HIS A 87 1.36 9.74 -6.90
N TYR A 88 1.94 10.62 -6.10
CA TYR A 88 1.22 11.60 -5.28
C TYR A 88 0.33 12.52 -6.14
N TYR A 89 0.85 13.03 -7.26
CA TYR A 89 0.12 13.95 -8.14
C TYR A 89 -1.01 13.26 -8.92
N ILE A 90 -0.78 12.05 -9.44
CA ILE A 90 -1.82 11.25 -10.11
C ILE A 90 -2.94 10.88 -9.13
N PHE A 91 -2.61 10.63 -7.86
CA PHE A 91 -3.60 10.31 -6.83
C PHE A 91 -4.46 11.49 -6.38
N GLN A 92 -3.88 12.69 -6.20
CA GLN A 92 -4.66 13.88 -5.84
C GLN A 92 -5.64 14.34 -6.92
N SER A 93 -5.36 14.00 -8.18
CA SER A 93 -6.20 14.38 -9.32
C SER A 93 -7.57 13.68 -9.36
N ASN A 94 -7.79 12.69 -8.49
CA ASN A 94 -9.00 11.88 -8.47
C ASN A 94 -9.86 12.21 -7.24
N PRO A 95 -11.02 12.90 -7.40
CA PRO A 95 -11.79 13.47 -6.29
C PRO A 95 -12.34 12.43 -5.31
N LYS A 96 -12.38 11.13 -5.68
CA LYS A 96 -12.72 10.03 -4.77
C LYS A 96 -11.66 9.76 -3.69
N TYR A 97 -10.44 10.27 -3.86
CA TYR A 97 -9.29 9.94 -3.01
C TYR A 97 -8.90 11.05 -2.03
N ILE A 98 -9.23 12.32 -2.32
CA ILE A 98 -8.99 13.43 -1.39
C ILE A 98 -9.79 13.24 -0.09
N SER A 99 -10.96 12.61 -0.15
CA SER A 99 -11.77 12.35 1.05
C SER A 99 -11.08 11.39 2.03
N THR A 100 -10.24 10.44 1.60
CA THR A 100 -9.69 9.41 2.52
C THR A 100 -8.65 9.95 3.50
N ILE A 101 -7.99 11.06 3.20
CA ILE A 101 -6.96 11.67 4.07
C ILE A 101 -7.59 12.55 5.16
N GLU A 102 -8.69 13.25 4.88
CA GLU A 102 -9.42 14.08 5.87
C GLU A 102 -10.14 13.28 6.96
N LEU A 103 -10.12 11.96 6.87
CA LEU A 103 -10.91 11.06 7.71
C LEU A 103 -10.08 10.32 8.77
N SER A 104 -8.75 10.32 8.64
CA SER A 104 -7.85 9.79 9.67
C SER A 104 -7.88 10.71 10.90
N GLY A 105 -8.01 10.14 12.09
CA GLY A 105 -8.10 10.87 13.35
C GLY A 105 -9.52 11.17 13.84
N GLN A 106 -10.56 10.77 13.10
CA GLN A 106 -11.94 10.85 13.59
C GLN A 106 -12.20 9.84 14.71
N TYR A 107 -13.15 10.15 15.59
CA TYR A 107 -13.58 9.27 16.67
C TYR A 107 -14.95 8.70 16.38
N LEU A 108 -15.05 7.38 16.24
CA LEU A 108 -16.28 6.67 15.93
C LEU A 108 -16.59 5.60 16.99
N SER A 109 -17.88 5.37 17.23
CA SER A 109 -18.31 4.14 17.90
C SER A 109 -17.96 2.91 17.06
N GLU A 110 -17.98 1.72 17.68
CA GLU A 110 -17.72 0.46 16.97
C GLU A 110 -18.67 0.27 15.78
N SER A 111 -19.97 0.46 16.02
CA SER A 111 -21.02 0.30 14.99
C SER A 111 -20.89 1.28 13.83
N GLU A 112 -20.53 2.54 14.12
CA GLU A 112 -20.28 3.54 13.08
C GLU A 112 -19.05 3.19 12.25
N ALA A 113 -17.96 2.75 12.91
CA ALA A 113 -16.76 2.32 12.22
C ALA A 113 -16.99 1.07 11.37
N ALA A 114 -17.81 0.11 11.83
CA ALA A 114 -18.19 -1.07 11.05
C ALA A 114 -19.01 -0.68 9.81
N LYS A 115 -20.04 0.16 9.97
CA LYS A 115 -20.85 0.67 8.84
C LYS A 115 -20.01 1.41 7.82
N ARG A 116 -19.02 2.18 8.29
CA ARG A 116 -18.09 2.91 7.45
C ARG A 116 -17.14 1.98 6.71
N ALA A 117 -16.49 1.06 7.43
CA ALA A 117 -15.60 0.06 6.88
C ALA A 117 -16.30 -0.78 5.81
N ALA A 118 -17.58 -1.11 5.96
CA ALA A 118 -18.35 -1.83 4.96
C ALA A 118 -18.52 -1.07 3.62
N LYS A 119 -18.53 0.28 3.66
CA LYS A 119 -18.78 1.13 2.48
C LYS A 119 -17.52 1.63 1.80
N GLU A 120 -16.46 1.88 2.56
CA GLU A 120 -15.25 2.54 2.04
C GLU A 120 -14.27 1.53 1.43
N ASN A 121 -13.52 1.96 0.42
CA ASN A 121 -12.41 1.18 -0.12
C ASN A 121 -11.17 1.32 0.78
N GLY A 122 -10.34 0.27 0.84
CA GLY A 122 -9.17 0.22 1.71
C GLY A 122 -9.43 -0.46 3.06
N THR A 123 -8.45 -0.35 3.96
CA THR A 123 -8.45 -0.86 5.33
C THR A 123 -8.75 0.27 6.30
N LEU A 124 -9.79 0.09 7.11
CA LEU A 124 -10.08 0.93 8.28
C LEU A 124 -9.55 0.23 9.52
N LEU A 125 -8.88 0.97 10.40
CA LEU A 125 -8.49 0.54 11.75
C LEU A 125 -9.12 1.48 12.77
N ARG A 126 -9.74 0.94 13.82
CA ARG A 126 -10.27 1.69 14.96
C ARG A 126 -9.59 1.20 16.25
N THR A 127 -9.26 2.12 17.15
CA THR A 127 -8.74 1.82 18.50
C THR A 127 -9.85 1.76 19.54
N ASN A 128 -9.56 1.22 20.72
CA ASN A 128 -10.46 1.15 21.88
C ASN A 128 -11.07 2.50 22.29
N ASN A 129 -10.34 3.61 22.16
CA ASN A 129 -10.87 4.95 22.43
C ASN A 129 -11.72 5.54 21.29
N GLY A 130 -11.92 4.80 20.20
CA GLY A 130 -12.72 5.21 19.05
C GLY A 130 -11.97 5.91 17.93
N LYS A 131 -10.68 6.24 18.08
CA LYS A 131 -9.92 6.89 17.01
C LYS A 131 -9.78 5.96 15.80
N VAL A 132 -9.95 6.51 14.60
CA VAL A 132 -9.96 5.78 13.34
C VAL A 132 -8.79 6.19 12.44
N TYR A 133 -8.21 5.21 11.77
CA TYR A 133 -7.16 5.32 10.77
C TYR A 133 -7.62 4.63 9.49
N ILE A 134 -7.31 5.20 8.34
CA ILE A 134 -7.77 4.68 7.05
C ILE A 134 -6.57 4.60 6.10
N SER A 135 -6.37 3.43 5.49
CA SER A 135 -5.30 3.24 4.52
C SER A 135 -5.48 4.18 3.34
N THR A 136 -4.45 4.92 2.97
CA THR A 136 -4.47 5.72 1.74
C THR A 136 -4.21 4.81 0.54
N PRO A 137 -4.99 4.89 -0.53
CA PRO A 137 -4.72 4.11 -1.74
C PRO A 137 -3.33 4.38 -2.32
N GLY A 138 -2.58 3.32 -2.62
CA GLY A 138 -1.18 3.42 -3.06
C GLY A 138 -0.20 3.97 -2.01
N GLY A 139 -0.66 4.17 -0.76
CA GLY A 139 0.13 4.78 0.30
C GLY A 139 0.16 3.93 1.58
N THR A 140 0.14 4.61 2.73
CA THR A 140 0.41 4.02 4.04
C THR A 140 -0.78 3.20 4.56
N HIS A 141 -0.50 1.96 4.98
CA HIS A 141 -1.48 1.09 5.63
C HIS A 141 -1.98 1.68 6.97
N ALA A 142 -3.20 1.37 7.38
CA ALA A 142 -3.83 1.98 8.55
C ALA A 142 -3.08 1.65 9.85
N GLU A 143 -2.50 0.45 9.93
CA GLU A 143 -1.65 -0.04 11.03
C GLU A 143 -0.39 0.82 11.17
N ILE A 144 0.24 1.17 10.05
CA ILE A 144 1.44 2.00 10.04
C ILE A 144 1.10 3.44 10.44
N GLN A 145 -0.03 3.98 9.97
CA GLN A 145 -0.52 5.28 10.43
C GLN A 145 -0.78 5.28 11.94
N PHE A 146 -1.45 4.25 12.46
CA PHE A 146 -1.70 4.06 13.88
C PHE A 146 -0.41 4.03 14.70
N ILE A 147 0.60 3.28 14.25
CA ILE A 147 1.92 3.22 14.92
C ILE A 147 2.61 4.59 14.86
N SER A 148 2.55 5.28 13.73
CA SER A 148 3.19 6.58 13.55
C SER A 148 2.59 7.71 14.39
N ASP A 149 1.30 7.59 14.75
CA ASP A 149 0.61 8.50 15.66
C ASP A 149 1.08 8.34 17.12
N ASN A 150 1.99 7.39 17.38
CA ASN A 150 2.77 7.24 18.62
C ASN A 150 1.92 7.25 19.89
N GLN A 151 0.78 6.59 19.85
CA GLN A 151 -0.01 6.35 21.05
C GLN A 151 0.81 5.53 22.06
N ASN A 152 0.51 5.66 23.35
CA ASN A 152 1.11 4.75 24.31
C ASN A 152 0.58 3.32 24.04
N PRO A 153 1.41 2.34 23.63
CA PRO A 153 0.92 1.00 23.32
C PRO A 153 0.30 0.31 24.54
N LYS A 154 0.64 0.74 25.77
CA LYS A 154 0.06 0.20 27.00
C LYS A 154 -1.40 0.61 27.23
N THR A 155 -1.90 1.65 26.54
CA THR A 155 -3.30 2.11 26.70
C THR A 155 -4.23 1.50 25.65
N VAL A 156 -3.68 0.83 24.63
CA VAL A 156 -4.46 0.23 23.55
C VAL A 156 -4.79 -1.21 23.95
N THR A 157 -6.06 -1.46 24.23
CA THR A 157 -6.56 -2.80 24.62
C THR A 157 -7.12 -3.57 23.44
N ASP A 158 -7.66 -2.86 22.45
CA ASP A 158 -8.44 -3.44 21.37
C ASP A 158 -8.22 -2.64 20.09
N LEU A 159 -8.09 -3.38 18.98
CA LEU A 159 -7.97 -2.86 17.63
C LEU A 159 -9.01 -3.54 16.75
N TRP A 160 -9.80 -2.76 16.02
CA TRP A 160 -10.77 -3.28 15.05
C TRP A 160 -10.28 -2.94 13.65
N ILE A 161 -9.93 -3.95 12.87
CA ILE A 161 -9.31 -3.80 11.56
C ILE A 161 -10.21 -4.44 10.51
N LYS A 162 -10.56 -3.69 9.46
CA LYS A 162 -11.42 -4.20 8.38
C LYS A 162 -10.81 -5.42 7.71
N ASN A 163 -9.59 -5.28 7.22
CA ASN A 163 -8.84 -6.35 6.56
C ASN A 163 -7.77 -6.83 7.54
N SER A 164 -7.48 -8.12 7.60
CA SER A 164 -6.38 -8.62 8.42
C SER A 164 -5.06 -7.95 8.01
N PRO A 165 -4.13 -7.69 8.96
CA PRO A 165 -2.84 -7.10 8.61
C PRO A 165 -2.07 -8.03 7.67
N CYS A 166 -1.41 -7.45 6.68
CA CYS A 166 -0.42 -8.16 5.86
C CYS A 166 0.85 -8.45 6.67
N ALA A 167 1.73 -9.32 6.15
CA ALA A 167 2.94 -9.76 6.83
C ALA A 167 3.78 -8.61 7.43
N SER A 168 4.00 -7.54 6.67
CA SER A 168 4.79 -6.39 7.12
C SER A 168 4.09 -5.56 8.21
N CYS A 169 2.76 -5.43 8.14
CA CYS A 169 1.98 -4.76 9.17
C CYS A 169 1.92 -5.58 10.45
N SER A 170 1.84 -6.90 10.33
CA SER A 170 1.89 -7.83 11.44
C SER A 170 3.19 -7.69 12.24
N GLN A 171 4.33 -7.72 11.55
CA GLN A 171 5.64 -7.50 12.17
C GLN A 171 5.77 -6.11 12.82
N SER A 172 5.22 -5.08 12.16
CA SER A 172 5.22 -3.72 12.72
C SER A 172 4.41 -3.62 14.02
N LEU A 173 3.23 -4.26 14.08
CA LEU A 173 2.41 -4.32 15.29
C LEU A 173 3.11 -5.10 16.41
N ILE A 174 3.70 -6.26 16.11
CA ILE A 174 4.45 -7.07 17.09
C ILE A 174 5.56 -6.22 17.72
N GLN A 175 6.35 -5.54 16.90
CA GLN A 175 7.43 -4.70 17.38
C GLN A 175 6.93 -3.52 18.21
N TYR A 176 5.83 -2.88 17.79
CA TYR A 176 5.25 -1.74 18.50
C TYR A 176 4.74 -2.11 19.90
N PHE A 177 4.15 -3.30 20.05
CA PHE A 177 3.65 -3.81 21.33
C PHE A 177 4.64 -4.70 22.07
N LYS A 178 5.90 -4.85 21.64
CA LYS A 178 6.84 -5.85 22.19
C LYS A 178 6.98 -5.79 23.72
N ASP A 179 7.02 -4.58 24.28
CA ASP A 179 7.23 -4.33 25.72
C ASP A 179 5.92 -4.26 26.52
N CYS A 180 4.77 -4.51 25.88
CA CYS A 180 3.47 -4.55 26.56
C CYS A 180 3.28 -5.91 27.24
N PRO A 181 2.98 -5.93 28.56
CA PRO A 181 2.77 -7.18 29.31
C PRO A 181 1.49 -7.91 28.89
N LYS A 182 0.51 -7.17 28.37
CA LYS A 182 -0.70 -7.71 27.75
C LYS A 182 -0.82 -7.14 26.35
N LYS A 183 -0.87 -8.01 25.34
CA LYS A 183 -1.09 -7.60 23.94
C LYS A 183 -2.57 -7.27 23.72
N PRO A 184 -2.90 -6.35 22.80
CA PRO A 184 -4.29 -6.03 22.50
C PRO A 184 -5.00 -7.20 21.79
N THR A 185 -6.33 -7.19 21.86
CA THR A 185 -7.17 -8.00 20.98
C THR A 185 -7.27 -7.32 19.63
N ILE A 186 -7.09 -8.08 18.55
CA ILE A 186 -7.31 -7.59 17.18
C ILE A 186 -8.58 -8.25 16.63
N TYR A 187 -9.62 -7.43 16.46
CA TYR A 187 -10.88 -7.79 15.85
C TYR A 187 -10.81 -7.58 14.34
N ILE A 188 -10.84 -8.67 13.57
CA ILE A 188 -10.68 -8.68 12.12
C ILE A 188 -12.04 -8.81 11.44
N GLY A 189 -12.36 -7.92 10.51
CA GLY A 189 -13.61 -7.97 9.73
C GLY A 189 -13.60 -9.02 8.62
N ARG A 190 -12.51 -9.05 7.84
CA ARG A 190 -12.25 -10.00 6.74
C ARG A 190 -10.76 -10.33 6.63
N ILE A 191 -10.46 -11.50 6.09
CA ILE A 191 -9.09 -11.90 5.78
C ILE A 191 -8.60 -11.16 4.52
N TRP A 192 -7.42 -10.57 4.61
CA TRP A 192 -6.67 -10.01 3.50
C TRP A 192 -5.87 -11.12 2.81
N HIS A 193 -5.83 -11.11 1.47
CA HIS A 193 -5.19 -12.14 0.63
C HIS A 193 -5.35 -13.57 1.14
N LEU A 194 -6.57 -14.10 1.08
CA LEU A 194 -6.88 -15.45 1.57
C LEU A 194 -5.94 -16.52 0.95
N ASN A 195 -5.30 -17.31 1.81
CA ASN A 195 -4.31 -18.34 1.47
C ASN A 195 -2.99 -17.83 0.88
N ASP A 196 -2.65 -16.55 1.09
CA ASP A 196 -1.28 -16.07 0.85
C ASP A 196 -0.38 -16.51 2.01
N SER A 197 0.68 -17.26 1.69
CA SER A 197 1.55 -17.85 2.71
C SER A 197 2.30 -16.82 3.55
N PHE A 198 2.60 -15.64 3.00
CA PHE A 198 3.30 -14.59 3.75
C PHE A 198 2.35 -13.91 4.72
N ASP A 199 1.16 -13.54 4.25
CA ASP A 199 0.15 -12.92 5.11
C ASP A 199 -0.35 -13.90 6.20
N ASP A 200 -0.49 -15.18 5.87
CA ASP A 200 -0.80 -16.24 6.84
C ASP A 200 0.28 -16.36 7.92
N GLN A 201 1.55 -16.43 7.52
CA GLN A 201 2.67 -16.48 8.47
C GLN A 201 2.69 -15.24 9.35
N GLY A 202 2.43 -14.05 8.80
CA GLY A 202 2.34 -12.83 9.60
C GLY A 202 1.24 -12.88 10.67
N LEU A 203 0.08 -13.48 10.37
CA LEU A 203 -0.98 -13.66 11.36
C LEU A 203 -0.62 -14.72 12.41
N ILE A 204 0.08 -15.79 12.01
CA ILE A 204 0.63 -16.78 12.95
C ILE A 204 1.62 -16.12 13.90
N ASP A 205 2.56 -15.32 13.39
CA ASP A 205 3.55 -14.59 14.19
C ASP A 205 2.87 -13.66 15.22
N ILE A 206 1.75 -13.01 14.85
CA ILE A 206 0.96 -12.20 15.79
C ILE A 206 0.40 -13.07 16.93
N ILE A 207 -0.14 -14.24 16.61
CA ILE A 207 -0.69 -15.17 17.61
C ILE A 207 0.44 -15.65 18.54
N GLU A 208 1.58 -16.06 18.00
CA GLU A 208 2.74 -16.50 18.76
C GLU A 208 3.33 -15.39 19.64
N ALA A 209 3.27 -14.14 19.20
CA ALA A 209 3.64 -12.97 19.99
C ALA A 209 2.66 -12.65 21.14
N GLY A 210 1.58 -13.42 21.28
CA GLY A 210 0.64 -13.36 22.41
C GLY A 210 -0.57 -12.44 22.19
N PHE A 211 -0.83 -11.99 20.96
CA PHE A 211 -2.04 -11.25 20.64
C PHE A 211 -3.24 -12.19 20.55
N THR A 212 -4.43 -11.66 20.87
CA THR A 212 -5.68 -12.39 20.63
C THR A 212 -6.28 -11.94 19.30
N LEU A 213 -6.45 -12.86 18.35
CA LEU A 213 -7.19 -12.60 17.11
C LEU A 213 -8.65 -13.07 17.24
N SER A 214 -9.59 -12.17 16.96
CA SER A 214 -11.03 -12.36 17.03
C SER A 214 -11.74 -11.77 15.80
N VAL A 215 -13.01 -12.12 15.59
CA VAL A 215 -13.80 -11.56 14.48
C VAL A 215 -14.45 -10.25 14.92
N TRP A 216 -14.39 -9.24 14.06
CA TRP A 216 -15.22 -8.04 14.20
C TRP A 216 -16.65 -8.36 13.75
N GLY A 217 -17.49 -8.80 14.69
CA GLY A 217 -18.83 -9.33 14.40
C GLY A 217 -19.75 -8.37 13.65
N GLU A 218 -19.79 -7.10 14.06
CA GLU A 218 -20.65 -6.09 13.41
C GLU A 218 -20.27 -5.89 11.93
N LEU A 219 -18.98 -5.77 11.63
CA LEU A 219 -18.51 -5.60 10.26
C LEU A 219 -18.68 -6.89 9.45
N ASN A 220 -18.40 -8.04 10.03
CA ASN A 220 -18.55 -9.32 9.37
C ASN A 220 -20.01 -9.58 8.95
N ALA A 221 -20.97 -9.26 9.83
CA ALA A 221 -22.40 -9.34 9.53
C ALA A 221 -22.82 -8.38 8.40
N LEU A 222 -22.21 -7.19 8.31
CA LEU A 222 -22.47 -6.24 7.23
C LEU A 222 -21.89 -6.68 5.88
N LEU A 223 -20.74 -7.38 5.88
CA LEU A 223 -20.06 -7.82 4.65
C LEU A 223 -20.65 -9.11 4.07
N TYR A 224 -21.04 -10.05 4.94
CA TYR A 224 -21.37 -11.42 4.52
C TYR A 224 -22.79 -11.87 4.93
N GLY A 225 -23.50 -11.07 5.72
CA GLY A 225 -24.78 -11.45 6.33
C GLY A 225 -24.61 -12.24 7.63
N SER A 226 -25.72 -12.46 8.34
CA SER A 226 -25.73 -13.20 9.59
C SER A 226 -25.49 -14.70 9.34
N GLY A 227 -24.37 -15.24 9.84
CA GLY A 227 -24.07 -16.68 9.83
C GLY A 227 -22.88 -17.09 8.97
N ASP A 228 -22.31 -16.19 8.18
CA ASP A 228 -21.02 -16.47 7.54
C ASP A 228 -19.91 -16.45 8.61
N THR A 229 -19.19 -17.57 8.70
CA THR A 229 -18.09 -17.75 9.66
C THR A 229 -16.74 -17.83 8.96
N THR A 230 -16.63 -17.42 7.70
CA THR A 230 -15.41 -17.57 6.88
C THR A 230 -14.20 -16.99 7.61
N THR A 231 -14.31 -15.78 8.17
CA THR A 231 -13.21 -15.17 8.93
C THR A 231 -12.93 -15.93 10.22
N ALA A 232 -13.97 -16.33 10.98
CA ALA A 232 -13.79 -17.08 12.23
C ALA A 232 -13.12 -18.45 11.98
N SER A 233 -13.62 -19.19 11.00
CA SER A 233 -13.13 -20.50 10.57
C SER A 233 -11.67 -20.40 10.11
N TYR A 234 -11.32 -19.35 9.38
CA TYR A 234 -9.96 -19.10 8.95
C TYR A 234 -9.02 -18.82 10.13
N LEU A 235 -9.40 -17.92 11.04
CA LEU A 235 -8.60 -17.64 12.23
C LEU A 235 -8.44 -18.88 13.12
N ASN A 236 -9.45 -19.75 13.20
CA ASN A 236 -9.35 -21.02 13.93
C ASN A 236 -8.44 -22.03 13.25
N LYS A 237 -8.29 -21.99 11.93
CA LYS A 237 -7.33 -22.82 11.19
C LYS A 237 -5.90 -22.40 11.52
N LEU A 238 -5.61 -21.10 11.57
CA LEU A 238 -4.26 -20.58 11.86
C LEU A 238 -3.78 -20.86 13.30
N LYS A 239 -4.69 -21.17 14.22
CA LYS A 239 -4.39 -21.47 15.64
C LYS A 239 -4.02 -22.93 15.90
N LYS A 240 -4.10 -23.80 14.90
CA LYS A 240 -3.84 -25.24 15.02
C LYS A 240 -2.42 -25.55 14.58
#